data_AF-A0A4Y3IP31-F1
#
_entry.id   AF-A0A4Y3IP31-F1
#
_cell.length_a   1.000
_cell.length_b   1.000
_cell.length_c   1.000
_cell.angle_alpha   90.00
_cell.angle_beta   90.00
_cell.angle_gamma   90.00
#
_symmetry.space_group_name_H-M   'P 1'
#
loop_
_entity.id
_entity.type
_entity.pdbx_description
1 polymer ?
#
loop_
_entity_poly.entity_id
_entity_poly.type
_entity_poly.pdbx_seq_one_letter_code
_entity_poly.pdbx_strand_id
1 'polypeptide(L)'
;MPTLNKLTLTLLVETDFSQLNDAPLQLVPIEAPIYDIPSPYLLLALCAKSMTDVAMNRMHKYFDTSNMRIVVDNNGIVEHWQLIALCSNHVGHTGILLKLIGTERAQKRSAR
;
A
#
# COMPACT_ATOMS: atom_id res chain seq x y z
N MET A 1 10.35 -28.86 -16.13
CA MET A 1 8.99 -28.39 -15.80
C MET A 1 9.11 -26.96 -15.31
N PRO A 2 8.35 -25.99 -15.85
CA PRO A 2 8.39 -24.64 -15.30
C PRO A 2 7.84 -24.69 -13.88
N THR A 3 8.64 -24.28 -12.91
CA THR A 3 8.22 -24.04 -11.54
C THR A 3 7.12 -22.98 -11.59
N LEU A 4 5.86 -23.41 -11.43
CA LEU A 4 4.75 -22.49 -11.29
C LEU A 4 5.04 -21.68 -10.01
N ASN A 5 5.43 -20.42 -10.16
CA ASN A 5 5.62 -19.51 -9.04
C ASN A 5 4.25 -19.28 -8.40
N LYS A 6 3.87 -20.17 -7.47
CA LYS A 6 2.62 -20.03 -6.72
C LYS A 6 2.72 -18.74 -5.89
N LEU A 7 1.85 -17.81 -6.21
CA LEU A 7 1.58 -16.60 -5.46
C LEU A 7 0.24 -16.79 -4.76
N THR A 8 0.23 -16.59 -3.46
CA THR A 8 -0.98 -16.55 -2.65
C THR A 8 -1.38 -15.09 -2.48
N LEU A 9 -2.65 -14.81 -2.73
CA LEU A 9 -3.26 -13.50 -2.49
C LEU A 9 -4.23 -13.63 -1.32
N THR A 10 -3.94 -12.93 -0.23
CA THR A 10 -4.86 -12.82 0.92
C THR A 10 -5.50 -11.44 0.87
N LEU A 11 -6.79 -11.39 0.56
CA LEU A 11 -7.57 -10.16 0.53
C LEU A 11 -7.65 -9.52 1.91
N LEU A 12 -7.42 -8.21 1.98
CA LEU A 12 -7.49 -7.42 3.21
C LEU A 12 -8.77 -6.60 3.32
N VAL A 13 -9.38 -6.29 2.18
CA VAL A 13 -10.66 -5.59 2.07
C VAL A 13 -11.45 -6.23 0.92
N GLU A 14 -12.78 -6.09 0.95
CA GLU A 14 -13.62 -6.42 -0.20
C GLU A 14 -13.17 -5.60 -1.40
N THR A 15 -12.57 -6.28 -2.37
CA THR A 15 -11.96 -5.65 -3.55
C THR A 15 -12.62 -6.20 -4.79
N ASP A 16 -13.20 -5.31 -5.59
CA ASP A 16 -13.65 -5.64 -6.94
C ASP A 16 -12.43 -5.75 -7.87
N PHE A 17 -12.03 -6.98 -8.16
CA PHE A 17 -10.87 -7.26 -9.00
C PHE A 17 -11.04 -6.85 -10.46
N SER A 18 -12.28 -6.65 -10.93
CA SER A 18 -12.49 -6.13 -12.28
C SER A 18 -11.88 -4.73 -12.45
N GLN A 19 -11.78 -3.98 -11.34
CA GLN A 19 -11.25 -2.62 -11.29
C GLN A 19 -9.75 -2.55 -11.01
N LEU A 20 -9.03 -3.68 -11.02
CA LEU A 20 -7.57 -3.66 -10.82
C LEU A 20 -6.84 -2.97 -11.98
N ASN A 21 -7.42 -2.99 -13.18
CA ASN A 21 -6.83 -2.35 -14.36
C ASN A 21 -7.14 -0.85 -14.46
N ASP A 22 -8.06 -0.35 -13.63
CA ASP A 22 -8.60 1.00 -13.76
C ASP A 22 -7.82 2.05 -12.96
N ALA A 23 -6.89 1.62 -12.12
CA ALA A 23 -6.09 2.53 -11.31
C ALA A 23 -4.66 2.04 -11.13
N PRO A 24 -3.70 2.95 -10.87
CA PRO A 24 -2.34 2.56 -10.52
C PRO A 24 -2.30 1.59 -9.35
N LEU A 25 -1.53 0.51 -9.53
CA LEU A 25 -1.23 -0.47 -8.50
C LEU A 25 0.23 -0.33 -8.08
N GLN A 26 0.49 -0.48 -6.78
CA GLN A 26 1.85 -0.50 -6.24
C GLN A 26 2.03 -1.76 -5.40
N LEU A 27 3.02 -2.58 -5.73
CA LEU A 27 3.45 -3.69 -4.89
C LEU A 27 4.58 -3.20 -3.98
N VAL A 28 4.37 -3.27 -2.68
CA VAL A 28 5.34 -2.88 -1.67
C VAL A 28 5.95 -4.13 -1.04
N PRO A 29 7.26 -4.39 -1.19
CA PRO A 29 7.89 -5.53 -0.54
C PRO A 29 7.95 -5.31 0.98
N ILE A 30 7.76 -6.39 1.73
CA ILE A 30 7.95 -6.43 3.17
C ILE A 30 9.24 -7.18 3.44
N GLU A 31 10.17 -6.52 4.15
CA GLU A 31 11.51 -7.05 4.41
C GLU A 31 11.50 -8.30 5.32
N ALA A 32 10.41 -8.54 6.05
CA ALA A 32 10.26 -9.68 6.94
C ALA A 32 9.01 -10.52 6.59
N PRO A 33 9.11 -11.85 6.65
CA PRO A 33 7.95 -12.74 6.51
C PRO A 33 6.92 -12.48 7.61
N ILE A 34 5.65 -12.46 7.21
CA ILE A 34 4.50 -12.29 8.12
C ILE A 34 3.95 -13.69 8.41
N TYR A 35 4.19 -14.19 9.62
CA TYR A 35 3.78 -15.54 10.03
C TYR A 35 2.39 -15.61 10.67
N ASP A 36 1.89 -14.49 11.19
CA ASP A 36 0.55 -14.33 11.79
C ASP A 36 -0.21 -13.21 11.08
N ILE A 37 -1.55 -13.14 11.20
CA ILE A 37 -2.32 -12.01 10.65
C ILE A 37 -1.90 -10.73 11.40
N PRO A 38 -1.12 -9.85 10.76
CA PRO A 38 -0.58 -8.67 11.41
C PRO A 38 -1.72 -7.65 11.60
N SER A 39 -1.60 -6.81 12.63
CA SER A 39 -2.61 -5.77 12.85
C SER A 39 -2.69 -4.81 11.65
N PRO A 40 -3.88 -4.25 11.35
CA PRO A 40 -4.05 -3.22 10.32
C PRO A 40 -3.02 -2.10 10.40
N TYR A 41 -2.73 -1.64 11.62
CA TYR A 41 -1.73 -0.60 11.86
C TYR A 41 -0.31 -1.06 11.49
N LEU A 42 0.08 -2.29 11.86
CA LEU A 42 1.41 -2.82 11.52
C LEU A 42 1.60 -2.90 10.00
N LEU A 43 0.58 -3.36 9.28
CA LEU A 43 0.61 -3.41 7.80
C LEU A 43 0.79 -2.02 7.19
N LEU A 44 0.03 -1.05 7.68
CA LEU A 44 0.11 0.34 7.19
C LEU A 44 1.47 0.97 7.52
N ALA A 45 2.04 0.69 8.69
CA ALA A 45 3.37 1.16 9.07
C ALA A 45 4.47 0.57 8.18
N LEU A 46 4.39 -0.74 7.87
CA LEU A 46 5.32 -1.41 6.95
C LEU A 46 5.21 -0.83 5.53
N CYS A 47 3.99 -0.58 5.05
CA CYS A 47 3.76 0.12 3.78
C CYS A 47 4.41 1.51 3.78
N ALA A 48 4.15 2.30 4.82
CA ALA A 48 4.67 3.66 4.92
C ALA A 48 6.19 3.68 4.81
N LYS A 49 6.89 2.83 5.56
CA LYS A 49 8.36 2.73 5.54
C LYS A 49 8.90 2.57 4.12
N SER A 50 8.26 1.73 3.30
CA SER A 50 8.70 1.44 1.93
C SER A 50 8.15 2.41 0.88
N MET A 51 7.08 3.15 1.19
CA MET A 51 6.48 4.14 0.29
C MET A 51 7.03 5.56 0.50
N THR A 52 7.47 5.88 1.72
CA THR A 52 8.03 7.19 2.02
C THR A 52 9.51 7.22 1.68
N ASP A 53 9.89 8.21 0.89
CA ASP A 53 11.27 8.48 0.57
C ASP A 53 11.49 9.99 0.67
N VAL A 54 12.32 10.39 1.64
CA VAL A 54 12.67 11.79 1.89
C VAL A 54 13.40 12.40 0.70
N ALA A 55 14.20 11.61 -0.03
CA ALA A 55 14.89 12.08 -1.23
C ALA A 55 13.91 12.35 -2.39
N MET A 56 12.77 11.67 -2.41
CA MET A 56 11.70 11.89 -3.39
C MET A 56 10.57 12.81 -2.89
N ASN A 57 10.73 13.41 -1.69
CA ASN A 57 9.71 14.21 -1.01
C ASN A 57 8.35 13.50 -0.89
N ARG A 58 8.36 12.17 -0.76
CA ARG A 58 7.16 11.38 -0.54
C ARG A 58 6.98 11.17 0.96
N MET A 59 6.04 11.90 1.55
CA MET A 59 5.86 12.01 2.99
C MET A 59 4.54 11.39 3.42
N HIS A 60 4.57 10.54 4.44
CA HIS A 60 3.36 10.03 5.06
C HIS A 60 2.57 11.15 5.76
N LYS A 61 1.25 11.18 5.57
CA LYS A 61 0.33 12.12 6.24
C LYS A 61 -0.40 11.47 7.41
N TYR A 62 -1.20 10.44 7.14
CA TYR A 62 -1.94 9.70 8.16
C TYR A 62 -2.38 8.32 7.67
N PHE A 63 -2.76 7.49 8.64
CA PHE A 63 -3.36 6.18 8.45
C PHE A 63 -4.86 6.23 8.72
N ASP A 64 -5.64 5.56 7.87
CA ASP A 64 -7.02 5.21 8.13
C ASP A 64 -7.10 3.69 8.24
N THR A 65 -6.93 3.19 9.47
CA THR A 65 -6.89 1.75 9.78
C THR A 65 -8.23 1.07 9.53
N SER A 66 -9.35 1.79 9.64
CA SER A 66 -10.68 1.25 9.44
C SER A 66 -10.91 0.85 7.99
N ASN A 67 -10.30 1.58 7.04
CA ASN A 67 -10.44 1.31 5.62
C ASN A 67 -9.18 0.72 4.98
N MET A 68 -8.17 0.36 5.77
CA MET A 68 -6.86 -0.11 5.31
C MET A 68 -6.20 0.87 4.32
N ARG A 69 -6.19 2.16 4.66
CA ARG A 69 -5.70 3.23 3.79
C ARG A 69 -4.47 3.94 4.36
N ILE A 70 -3.53 4.24 3.48
CA ILE A 70 -2.40 5.12 3.73
C ILE A 70 -2.53 6.37 2.84
N VAL A 71 -2.33 7.54 3.46
CA VAL A 71 -2.31 8.81 2.74
C VAL A 71 -0.90 9.36 2.74
N VAL A 72 -0.39 9.65 1.55
CA VAL A 72 0.96 10.20 1.34
C VAL A 72 0.87 11.49 0.54
N ASP A 73 1.78 12.42 0.81
CA ASP A 73 1.99 13.61 0.01
C ASP A 73 3.23 13.39 -0.84
N ASN A 74 3.01 13.44 -2.15
CA ASN A 74 4.02 13.29 -3.17
C ASN A 74 4.14 14.64 -3.89
N ASN A 75 5.07 15.48 -3.42
CA ASN A 75 5.37 16.78 -4.03
C ASN A 75 4.14 17.71 -4.18
N GLY A 76 3.27 17.77 -3.16
CA GLY A 76 2.08 18.61 -3.17
C GLY A 76 0.85 17.96 -3.81
N ILE A 77 0.95 16.68 -4.19
CA ILE A 77 -0.20 15.84 -4.54
C ILE A 77 -0.42 14.86 -3.40
N VAL A 78 -1.58 14.95 -2.75
CA VAL A 78 -2.01 13.98 -1.74
C VAL A 78 -2.57 12.77 -2.48
N GLU A 79 -1.98 11.61 -2.23
CA GLU A 79 -2.38 10.33 -2.79
C GLU A 79 -3.04 9.47 -1.71
N HIS A 80 -4.18 8.88 -2.05
CA HIS A 80 -4.90 7.95 -1.18
C HIS A 80 -4.72 6.54 -1.71
N TRP A 81 -4.01 5.71 -0.95
CA TRP A 81 -3.75 4.32 -1.33
C TRP A 81 -4.48 3.38 -0.39
N GLN A 82 -5.20 2.41 -0.95
CA GLN A 82 -5.87 1.35 -0.20
C GLN A 82 -5.07 0.05 -0.33
N LEU A 83 -4.81 -0.60 0.80
CA LEU A 83 -4.18 -1.92 0.86
C LEU A 83 -5.26 -2.96 0.55
N ILE A 84 -5.10 -3.66 -0.57
CA ILE A 84 -6.13 -4.58 -1.07
C ILE A 84 -5.78 -6.05 -0.82
N ALA A 85 -4.49 -6.41 -0.81
CA ALA A 85 -4.07 -7.78 -0.59
C ALA A 85 -2.65 -7.90 -0.01
N LEU A 86 -2.40 -8.99 0.71
CA LEU A 86 -1.07 -9.54 0.93
C LEU A 86 -0.74 -10.54 -0.17
N CYS A 87 0.42 -10.37 -0.78
CA CYS A 87 0.96 -11.25 -1.80
C CYS A 87 2.11 -12.04 -1.19
N SER A 88 1.99 -13.35 -1.05
CA SER A 88 3.10 -14.20 -0.59
C SER A 88 3.50 -15.23 -1.62
N ASN A 89 4.78 -15.59 -1.67
CA ASN A 89 5.26 -16.68 -2.50
C ASN A 89 5.58 -17.94 -1.66
N HIS A 90 5.88 -19.04 -2.34
CA HIS A 90 6.26 -20.31 -1.72
C HIS A 90 7.57 -20.27 -0.90
N VAL A 91 8.35 -19.18 -0.97
CA VAL A 91 9.60 -18.95 -0.23
C VAL A 91 9.36 -18.04 0.99
N GLY A 92 8.13 -17.58 1.22
CA GLY A 92 7.77 -16.69 2.33
C GLY A 92 8.02 -15.20 2.07
N HIS A 93 8.46 -14.81 0.87
CA HIS A 93 8.49 -13.39 0.52
C HIS A 93 7.07 -12.85 0.51
N THR A 94 6.86 -11.76 1.24
CA THR A 94 5.55 -11.12 1.38
C THR A 94 5.63 -9.69 0.86
N GLY A 95 4.63 -9.29 0.10
CA GLY A 95 4.41 -7.92 -0.36
C GLY A 95 2.98 -7.48 -0.07
N ILE A 96 2.77 -6.18 -0.02
CA ILE A 96 1.44 -5.58 0.12
C ILE A 96 1.08 -4.97 -1.22
N LEU A 97 -0.08 -5.35 -1.76
CA LEU A 97 -0.63 -4.74 -2.96
C LEU A 97 -1.51 -3.56 -2.56
N LEU A 98 -1.19 -2.39 -3.10
CA LEU A 98 -1.95 -1.17 -2.94
C LEU A 98 -2.59 -0.74 -4.26
N LYS A 99 -3.77 -0.14 -4.14
CA LYS A 99 -4.47 0.55 -5.23
C LYS A 99 -4.59 2.03 -4.91
N LEU A 100 -4.26 2.89 -5.87
CA LEU A 100 -4.54 4.32 -5.77
C LEU A 100 -6.05 4.54 -5.95
N ILE A 101 -6.71 5.06 -4.92
CA ILE A 101 -8.17 5.29 -4.93
C ILE A 101 -8.55 6.75 -5.15
N GLY A 102 -7.58 7.67 -5.07
CA GLY A 102 -7.81 9.08 -5.33
C GLY A 102 -6.56 9.92 -5.17
N THR A 103 -6.57 11.09 -5.79
CA THR A 103 -5.56 12.13 -5.61
C THR A 103 -6.22 13.49 -5.46
N GLU A 104 -5.59 14.36 -4.67
CA GLU A 104 -6.00 15.75 -4.53
C GLU A 104 -4.76 16.65 -4.45
N ARG A 105 -4.89 17.91 -4.89
CA ARG A 105 -3.81 18.89 -4.69
C ARG A 105 -3.77 19.29 -3.22
N ALA A 106 -2.59 19.22 -2.60
CA ALA A 106 -2.39 19.70 -1.25
C ALA A 106 -2.81 21.19 -1.19
N GLN A 107 -3.74 21.51 -0.29
CA GLN A 107 -4.08 22.91 -0.05
C GLN A 107 -2.83 23.62 0.47
N LYS A 108 -2.37 24.66 -0.24
CA LYS A 108 -1.36 25.57 0.30
C LYS A 108 -1.92 26.11 1.60
N ARG A 109 -1.28 25.79 2.73
CA ARG A 109 -1.53 26.52 3.98
C ARG A 109 -1.30 27.99 3.65
N SER A 110 -2.38 28.76 3.60
CA SER A 110 -2.29 30.22 3.55
C SER A 110 -1.45 30.63 4.75
N ALA A 111 -0.25 31.15 4.51
CA ALA A 111 0.50 31.83 5.55
C ALA A 111 -0.39 32.98 6.04
N ARG A 112 -0.86 32.87 7.28
CA ARG A 112 -1.39 34.00 8.04
C ARG A 112 -0.27 34.51 8.92
#